data_AF-A0A382YEA3-F1
#
_entry.id   AF-A0A382YEA3-F1
#
_cell.length_a   1.000
_cell.length_b   1.000
_cell.length_c   1.000
_cell.angle_alpha   90.00
_cell.angle_beta   90.00
_cell.angle_gamma   90.00
#
_symmetry.space_group_name_H-M   'P 1'
#
loop_
_entity.id
_entity.type
_entity.pdbx_description
1 polymer ?
#
loop_
_entity_poly.entity_id
_entity_poly.type
_entity_poly.pdbx_seq_one_letter_code
_entity_poly.pdbx_strand_id
1 'polypeptide(L)'
;MTTYKKTIFLFLVCFSTLYGANKYPIILIHGFLGWGKEELGEMNYWGGKNNIEQYLRDKGYEVYSVSLGPLSSSYDCAVETFYQVKGGQLDYGQAHAEKYSIVQKPKGKSYKGLYPEWDENHPVHLLGYSFGGMTTRMLVHLLTNSIAKDSTGLPDESMLLGNELSGWVSSITTMSSPHNGATLSNIVVNWVPFTDNL
;
A
#
# COMPACT_ATOMS: atom_id res chain seq x y z
N MET A 1 -10.17 -46.30 -31.43
CA MET A 1 -10.31 -44.83 -31.58
C MET A 1 -10.39 -44.07 -30.24
N THR A 2 -10.83 -44.70 -29.15
CA THR A 2 -11.02 -44.07 -27.83
C THR A 2 -9.73 -43.85 -27.04
N THR A 3 -8.72 -44.73 -27.21
CA THR A 3 -7.43 -44.64 -26.51
C THR A 3 -6.58 -43.46 -26.99
N TYR A 4 -6.54 -43.22 -28.31
CA TYR A 4 -5.83 -42.09 -28.92
C TYR A 4 -6.35 -40.72 -28.45
N LYS A 5 -7.68 -40.58 -28.30
CA LYS A 5 -8.30 -39.36 -27.76
C LYS A 5 -7.93 -39.12 -26.30
N LYS A 6 -7.81 -40.18 -25.48
CA LYS A 6 -7.36 -40.07 -24.08
C LYS A 6 -5.89 -39.67 -23.98
N THR A 7 -5.02 -40.21 -24.84
CA THR A 7 -3.59 -39.86 -24.87
C THR A 7 -3.35 -38.42 -25.33
N ILE A 8 -4.10 -37.94 -26.33
CA ILE A 8 -4.04 -36.54 -26.80
C ILE A 8 -4.55 -35.57 -25.73
N PHE A 9 -5.63 -35.93 -25.02
CA PHE A 9 -6.16 -35.12 -23.92
C PHE A 9 -5.17 -35.01 -22.75
N LEU A 10 -4.49 -36.11 -22.40
CA LEU A 10 -3.46 -36.10 -21.36
C LEU A 10 -2.25 -35.23 -21.75
N PHE A 11 -1.86 -35.22 -23.03
CA PHE A 11 -0.81 -34.34 -23.55
C PHE A 11 -1.21 -32.85 -23.47
N LEU A 12 -2.44 -32.49 -23.82
CA LEU A 12 -2.92 -31.10 -23.73
C LEU A 12 -2.96 -30.55 -22.30
N VAL A 13 -3.27 -31.39 -21.30
CA VAL A 13 -3.25 -31.00 -19.88
C VAL A 13 -1.82 -30.87 -19.34
N CYS A 14 -0.87 -31.66 -19.82
CA CYS A 14 0.53 -31.56 -19.40
C CYS A 14 1.30 -30.37 -20.02
N PHE A 15 0.80 -29.79 -21.12
CA PHE A 15 1.46 -28.69 -21.85
C PHE A 15 0.72 -27.34 -21.76
N SER A 16 -0.35 -27.23 -20.97
CA SER A 16 -0.98 -25.94 -20.71
C SER A 16 -0.12 -25.10 -19.76
N THR A 17 0.73 -24.26 -20.31
CA THR A 17 1.41 -23.19 -19.55
C THR A 17 0.40 -22.11 -19.22
N LEU A 18 -0.05 -22.05 -17.97
CA LEU A 18 -0.82 -20.93 -17.45
C LEU A 18 0.12 -19.76 -17.19
N TYR A 19 -0.13 -18.64 -17.86
CA TYR A 19 0.55 -17.37 -17.60
C TYR A 19 -0.37 -16.47 -16.77
N GLY A 20 0.22 -15.64 -15.91
CA GLY A 20 -0.50 -14.55 -15.26
C GLY A 20 -1.03 -13.58 -16.32
N ALA A 21 -2.24 -13.05 -16.12
CA ALA A 21 -2.83 -12.07 -17.03
C ALA A 21 -2.03 -10.75 -17.08
N ASN A 22 -1.26 -10.47 -16.03
CA ASN A 22 -0.36 -9.32 -15.94
C ASN A 22 0.88 -9.67 -15.08
N LYS A 23 1.81 -8.72 -14.97
CA LYS A 23 2.99 -8.77 -14.09
C LYS A 23 3.16 -7.47 -13.30
N TYR A 24 2.04 -6.85 -12.92
CA TYR A 24 2.06 -5.56 -12.22
C TYR A 24 2.82 -5.66 -10.89
N PRO A 25 3.56 -4.61 -10.49
CA PRO A 25 4.32 -4.63 -9.24
C PRO A 25 3.43 -4.85 -8.01
N ILE A 26 3.98 -5.52 -7.01
CA ILE A 26 3.34 -5.71 -5.69
C ILE A 26 3.91 -4.70 -4.71
N ILE A 27 3.04 -3.89 -4.10
CA ILE A 27 3.39 -2.96 -3.02
C ILE A 27 2.98 -3.58 -1.69
N LEU A 28 3.96 -3.88 -0.85
CA LEU A 28 3.80 -4.43 0.49
C LEU A 28 3.64 -3.31 1.52
N ILE A 29 2.48 -3.26 2.17
CA ILE A 29 2.08 -2.22 3.12
C ILE A 29 1.96 -2.85 4.52
N HIS A 30 2.90 -2.51 5.42
CA HIS A 30 2.91 -3.05 6.78
C HIS A 30 1.81 -2.43 7.64
N GLY A 31 1.53 -3.06 8.78
CA GLY A 31 0.53 -2.60 9.73
C GLY A 31 1.09 -1.85 10.93
N PHE A 32 0.28 -1.84 11.99
CA PHE A 32 0.56 -1.23 13.28
C PHE A 32 1.90 -1.72 13.85
N LEU A 33 2.72 -0.80 14.34
CA LEU A 33 4.09 -1.07 14.82
C LEU A 33 5.00 -1.76 13.79
N GLY A 34 4.70 -1.63 12.49
CA GLY A 34 5.60 -2.08 11.44
C GLY A 34 6.76 -1.13 11.21
N TRP A 35 7.72 -1.61 10.42
CA TRP A 35 8.98 -0.92 10.15
C TRP A 35 9.43 -1.19 8.71
N GLY A 36 10.22 -0.25 8.19
CA GLY A 36 10.88 -0.35 6.91
C GLY A 36 12.11 -1.25 6.91
N LYS A 37 12.72 -1.39 5.75
CA LYS A 37 14.02 -2.06 5.64
C LYS A 37 15.05 -1.33 6.50
N GLU A 38 15.94 -2.09 7.14
CA GLU A 38 17.06 -1.59 7.94
C GLU A 38 16.67 -0.83 9.23
N GLU A 39 15.37 -0.66 9.51
CA GLU A 39 14.89 0.06 10.72
C GLU A 39 14.93 -0.81 11.99
N LEU A 40 14.92 -2.14 11.86
CA LEU A 40 14.99 -3.09 12.99
C LEU A 40 16.14 -4.09 12.82
N GLY A 41 17.36 -3.58 12.58
CA GLY A 41 18.54 -4.41 12.37
C GLY A 41 18.33 -5.40 11.21
N GLU A 42 18.60 -6.68 11.45
CA GLU A 42 18.49 -7.74 10.44
C GLU A 42 17.07 -8.31 10.29
N MET A 43 16.09 -7.82 11.07
CA MET A 43 14.73 -8.37 11.07
C MET A 43 13.85 -7.67 10.03
N ASN A 44 13.41 -8.41 9.01
CA ASN A 44 12.45 -7.93 8.03
C ASN A 44 11.03 -8.01 8.61
N TYR A 45 10.23 -6.95 8.45
CA TYR A 45 8.79 -7.05 8.73
C TYR A 45 8.16 -8.16 7.88
N TRP A 46 8.51 -8.21 6.60
CA TRP A 46 8.08 -9.21 5.65
C TRP A 46 9.02 -10.43 5.64
N GLY A 47 8.93 -11.26 6.70
CA GLY A 47 9.60 -12.56 6.75
C GLY A 47 10.47 -12.82 7.98
N GLY A 48 10.60 -11.85 8.89
CA GLY A 48 11.44 -11.96 10.08
C GLY A 48 12.91 -12.13 9.69
N LYS A 49 13.50 -13.27 10.04
CA LYS A 49 14.87 -13.63 9.63
C LYS A 49 14.99 -13.93 8.13
N ASN A 50 13.88 -14.16 7.45
CA ASN A 50 13.82 -14.33 6.00
C ASN A 50 13.42 -13.00 5.33
N ASN A 51 13.62 -12.89 4.02
CA ASN A 51 13.22 -11.74 3.23
C ASN A 51 12.22 -12.15 2.14
N ILE A 52 10.92 -11.97 2.41
CA ILE A 52 9.84 -12.33 1.48
C ILE A 52 9.89 -11.47 0.22
N GLU A 53 10.22 -10.18 0.36
CA GLU A 53 10.33 -9.28 -0.80
C GLU A 53 11.42 -9.79 -1.76
N GLN A 54 12.61 -10.09 -1.25
CA GLN A 54 13.71 -10.61 -2.07
C GLN A 54 13.36 -11.99 -2.64
N TYR A 55 12.76 -12.88 -1.85
CA TYR A 55 12.32 -14.18 -2.33
C TYR A 55 11.37 -14.07 -3.54
N LEU A 56 10.41 -13.15 -3.50
CA LEU A 56 9.49 -12.93 -4.63
C LEU A 56 10.21 -12.31 -5.84
N ARG A 57 11.14 -11.39 -5.61
CA ARG A 57 12.01 -10.83 -6.67
C ARG A 57 12.83 -11.91 -7.36
N ASP A 58 13.41 -12.83 -6.61
CA ASP A 58 14.18 -13.98 -7.14
C ASP A 58 13.29 -14.94 -7.96
N LYS A 59 11.97 -14.92 -7.75
CA LYS A 59 10.97 -15.65 -8.56
C LYS A 59 10.48 -14.87 -9.78
N GLY A 60 10.99 -13.67 -10.02
CA GLY A 60 10.67 -12.84 -11.19
C GLY A 60 9.45 -11.95 -11.00
N TYR A 61 9.03 -11.69 -9.77
CA TYR A 61 8.01 -10.68 -9.46
C TYR A 61 8.66 -9.34 -9.11
N GLU A 62 8.07 -8.24 -9.57
CA GLU A 62 8.47 -6.91 -9.13
C GLU A 62 7.72 -6.59 -7.83
N VAL A 63 8.46 -6.33 -6.74
CA VAL A 63 7.88 -6.16 -5.40
C VAL A 63 8.60 -5.04 -4.67
N TYR A 64 7.86 -4.17 -4.01
CA TYR A 64 8.41 -3.10 -3.18
C TYR A 64 7.76 -3.11 -1.80
N SER A 65 8.47 -2.67 -0.77
CA SER A 65 7.90 -2.42 0.56
C SER A 65 8.03 -0.95 0.93
N VAL A 66 6.95 -0.40 1.49
CA VAL A 66 6.93 0.97 2.04
C VAL A 66 7.30 0.95 3.52
N SER A 67 7.82 2.07 4.02
CA SER A 67 8.09 2.31 5.44
C SER A 67 7.25 3.46 5.97
N LEU A 68 6.23 3.15 6.76
CA LEU A 68 5.19 4.09 7.17
C LEU A 68 5.28 4.40 8.66
N GLY A 69 4.66 5.50 9.09
CA GLY A 69 4.53 5.80 10.50
C GLY A 69 3.86 4.65 11.28
N PRO A 70 4.52 4.03 12.28
CA PRO A 70 4.02 2.83 12.96
C PRO A 70 2.73 3.06 13.76
N LEU A 71 2.43 4.33 14.07
CA LEU A 71 1.28 4.79 14.85
C LEU A 71 0.47 5.88 14.12
N SER A 72 0.79 6.17 12.86
CA SER A 72 0.10 7.19 12.07
C SER A 72 -1.30 6.74 11.68
N SER A 73 -2.17 7.70 11.35
CA SER A 73 -3.52 7.41 10.87
C SER A 73 -3.49 6.64 9.55
N SER A 74 -4.59 5.95 9.20
CA SER A 74 -4.68 5.27 7.90
C SER A 74 -4.63 6.25 6.72
N TYR A 75 -5.06 7.50 6.94
CA TYR A 75 -4.96 8.60 5.96
C TYR A 75 -3.50 8.98 5.73
N ASP A 76 -2.76 9.28 6.79
CA ASP A 76 -1.35 9.67 6.70
C ASP A 76 -0.51 8.56 6.06
N CYS A 77 -0.71 7.32 6.53
CA CYS A 77 -0.07 6.14 5.96
C CYS A 77 -0.40 5.95 4.47
N ALA A 78 -1.60 6.30 4.02
CA ALA A 78 -1.98 6.20 2.61
C ALA A 78 -1.27 7.27 1.77
N VAL A 79 -1.22 8.51 2.26
CA VAL A 79 -0.45 9.60 1.64
C VAL A 79 1.05 9.25 1.57
N GLU A 80 1.62 8.75 2.66
CA GLU A 80 3.01 8.30 2.73
C GLU A 80 3.28 7.18 1.73
N THR A 81 2.40 6.18 1.64
CA THR A 81 2.49 5.09 0.67
C THR A 81 2.53 5.65 -0.75
N PHE A 82 1.62 6.57 -1.08
CA PHE A 82 1.57 7.17 -2.42
C PHE A 82 2.90 7.82 -2.79
N TYR A 83 3.41 8.72 -1.95
CA TYR A 83 4.64 9.46 -2.26
C TYR A 83 5.90 8.59 -2.19
N GLN A 84 5.94 7.55 -1.36
CA GLN A 84 7.04 6.58 -1.40
C GLN A 84 7.07 5.77 -2.68
N VAL A 85 5.91 5.38 -3.21
CA VAL A 85 5.82 4.62 -4.47
C VAL A 85 6.02 5.53 -5.67
N LYS A 86 5.18 6.56 -5.83
CA LYS A 86 5.21 7.47 -6.99
C LYS A 86 6.42 8.40 -7.00
N GLY A 87 6.90 8.79 -5.82
CA GLY A 87 7.90 9.85 -5.67
C GLY A 87 7.27 11.24 -5.55
N GLY A 88 8.10 12.22 -5.23
CA GLY A 88 7.70 13.61 -5.01
C GLY A 88 7.81 14.04 -3.55
N GLN A 89 7.46 15.31 -3.28
CA GLN A 89 7.39 15.86 -1.93
C GLN A 89 6.10 15.39 -1.27
N LEU A 90 6.21 14.76 -0.10
CA LEU A 90 5.06 14.37 0.70
C LEU A 90 4.20 15.59 1.02
N ASP A 91 2.90 15.44 0.83
CA ASP A 91 1.87 16.45 1.07
C ASP A 91 0.63 15.79 1.69
N TYR A 92 0.39 16.02 2.99
CA TYR A 92 -0.79 15.52 3.71
C TYR A 92 -2.09 16.29 3.36
N GLY A 93 -2.01 17.32 2.52
CA GLY A 93 -3.15 18.15 2.14
C GLY A 93 -3.46 19.25 3.16
N GLN A 94 -3.94 20.39 2.66
CA GLN A 94 -4.12 21.59 3.49
C GLN A 94 -5.19 21.39 4.57
N ALA A 95 -6.40 20.99 4.18
CA ALA A 95 -7.52 20.78 5.11
C ALA A 95 -7.18 19.78 6.23
N HIS A 96 -6.47 18.69 5.90
CA HIS A 96 -6.08 17.69 6.88
C HIS A 96 -5.04 18.25 7.87
N ALA A 97 -4.01 18.93 7.34
CA ALA A 97 -2.97 19.54 8.15
C ALA A 97 -3.52 20.58 9.13
N GLU A 98 -4.43 21.44 8.69
CA GLU A 98 -5.09 22.43 9.55
C GLU A 98 -5.96 21.76 10.62
N LYS A 99 -6.77 20.77 10.23
CA LYS A 99 -7.69 20.08 11.15
C LYS A 99 -6.96 19.35 12.28
N TYR A 100 -5.86 18.66 11.96
CA TYR A 100 -5.12 17.85 12.92
C TYR A 100 -3.87 18.54 13.47
N SER A 101 -3.62 19.80 13.08
CA SER A 101 -2.45 20.59 13.49
C SER A 101 -1.11 19.89 13.21
N ILE A 102 -1.01 19.25 12.04
CA ILE A 102 0.22 18.60 11.56
C ILE A 102 0.89 19.43 10.47
N VAL A 103 2.16 19.14 10.19
CA VAL A 103 2.90 19.80 9.10
C VAL A 103 2.46 19.22 7.76
N GLN A 104 1.81 20.02 6.91
CA GLN A 104 1.32 19.58 5.60
C GLN A 104 2.43 18.96 4.72
N LYS A 105 3.56 19.67 4.55
CA LYS A 105 4.72 19.25 3.74
C LYS A 105 5.97 19.19 4.62
N PRO A 106 6.25 18.06 5.30
CA PRO A 106 7.42 17.96 6.16
C PRO A 106 8.72 18.12 5.36
N LYS A 107 9.62 18.99 5.86
CA LYS A 107 10.92 19.23 5.23
C LYS A 107 11.74 17.93 5.20
N GLY A 108 12.35 17.64 4.05
CA GLY A 108 13.18 16.44 3.87
C GLY A 108 12.41 15.15 3.60
N LYS A 109 11.07 15.18 3.58
CA LYS A 109 10.22 14.05 3.16
C LYS A 109 9.87 14.14 1.67
N SER A 110 10.90 14.13 0.84
CA SER A 110 10.77 14.02 -0.61
C SER A 110 11.40 12.70 -1.07
N TYR A 111 10.64 11.94 -1.84
CA TYR A 111 11.00 10.58 -2.24
C TYR A 111 11.35 10.54 -3.73
N LYS A 112 12.34 9.73 -4.08
CA LYS A 112 12.65 9.40 -5.48
C LYS A 112 11.50 8.62 -6.16
N GLY A 113 10.70 7.90 -5.37
CA GLY A 113 9.71 6.94 -5.83
C GLY A 113 10.33 5.55 -6.00
N LEU A 114 9.68 4.54 -5.42
CA LEU A 114 10.01 3.13 -5.61
C LEU A 114 9.61 2.65 -7.02
N TYR A 115 8.52 3.21 -7.56
CA TYR A 115 7.99 2.94 -8.90
C TYR A 115 7.43 4.24 -9.52
N PRO A 116 8.31 5.16 -9.99
CA PRO A 116 7.91 6.50 -10.45
C PRO A 116 6.98 6.51 -11.68
N GLU A 117 7.00 5.46 -12.49
CA GLU A 117 6.12 5.27 -13.65
C GLU A 117 4.69 4.88 -13.26
N TRP A 118 4.39 4.65 -11.97
CA TRP A 118 3.06 4.27 -11.50
C TRP A 118 1.96 5.19 -12.03
N ASP A 119 1.08 4.66 -12.88
CA ASP A 119 -0.07 5.36 -13.46
C ASP A 119 -1.16 4.34 -13.88
N GLU A 120 -2.18 4.77 -14.64
CA GLU A 120 -3.27 3.89 -15.10
C GLU A 120 -2.82 2.83 -16.13
N ASN A 121 -1.70 3.05 -16.83
CA ASN A 121 -1.11 2.08 -17.75
C ASN A 121 -0.07 1.18 -17.06
N HIS A 122 0.41 1.60 -15.89
CA HIS A 122 1.35 0.89 -15.03
C HIS A 122 0.74 0.65 -13.63
N PRO A 123 -0.41 -0.03 -13.52
CA PRO A 123 -1.07 -0.20 -12.24
C PRO A 123 -0.28 -1.13 -11.32
N VAL A 124 -0.62 -1.11 -10.03
CA VAL A 124 0.02 -1.95 -9.00
C VAL A 124 -0.99 -2.84 -8.27
N HIS A 125 -0.47 -3.90 -7.66
CA HIS A 125 -1.17 -4.71 -6.68
C HIS A 125 -0.79 -4.25 -5.27
N LEU A 126 -1.78 -3.88 -4.45
CA LEU A 126 -1.54 -3.48 -3.06
C LEU A 126 -1.78 -4.68 -2.12
N LEU A 127 -0.80 -5.00 -1.30
CA LEU A 127 -0.91 -6.05 -0.27
C LEU A 127 -0.70 -5.44 1.11
N GLY A 128 -1.79 -5.33 1.87
CA GLY A 128 -1.79 -4.80 3.22
C GLY A 128 -1.87 -5.91 4.27
N TYR A 129 -0.96 -5.94 5.23
CA TYR A 129 -1.05 -6.80 6.41
C TYR A 129 -1.49 -6.01 7.64
N SER A 130 -2.37 -6.59 8.46
CA SER A 130 -2.88 -5.94 9.68
C SER A 130 -3.46 -4.56 9.34
N PHE A 131 -3.08 -3.50 10.06
CA PHE A 131 -3.48 -2.12 9.79
C PHE A 131 -3.14 -1.66 8.35
N GLY A 132 -2.15 -2.26 7.70
CA GLY A 132 -1.79 -1.98 6.31
C GLY A 132 -2.94 -2.23 5.34
N GLY A 133 -3.87 -3.13 5.66
CA GLY A 133 -5.08 -3.30 4.85
C GLY A 133 -6.10 -2.16 4.97
N MET A 134 -6.12 -1.45 6.11
CA MET A 134 -6.89 -0.21 6.26
C MET A 134 -6.26 0.90 5.43
N THR A 135 -4.92 1.02 5.48
CA THR A 135 -4.13 1.92 4.65
C THR A 135 -4.36 1.68 3.16
N THR A 136 -4.34 0.42 2.70
CA THR A 136 -4.62 0.07 1.30
C THR A 136 -6.00 0.57 0.85
N ARG A 137 -7.05 0.36 1.65
CA ARG A 137 -8.41 0.82 1.32
C ARG A 137 -8.51 2.34 1.30
N MET A 138 -7.84 3.01 2.24
CA MET A 138 -7.79 4.47 2.28
C MET A 138 -7.05 5.03 1.06
N LEU A 139 -5.92 4.44 0.67
CA LEU A 139 -5.19 4.85 -0.54
C LEU A 139 -6.06 4.74 -1.79
N VAL A 140 -6.80 3.64 -1.96
CA VAL A 140 -7.73 3.50 -3.10
C VAL A 140 -8.83 4.57 -3.04
N HIS A 141 -9.35 4.90 -1.86
CA HIS A 141 -10.32 5.99 -1.73
C HIS A 141 -9.72 7.33 -2.17
N LEU A 142 -8.51 7.67 -1.71
CA LEU A 142 -7.83 8.93 -2.09
C LEU A 142 -7.49 8.97 -3.59
N LEU A 143 -7.11 7.84 -4.19
CA LEU A 143 -6.85 7.76 -5.63
C LEU A 143 -8.12 7.93 -6.47
N THR A 144 -9.30 7.60 -5.94
CA THR A 144 -10.56 7.59 -6.73
C THR A 144 -11.47 8.77 -6.44
N ASN A 145 -11.04 9.71 -5.59
CA ASN A 145 -11.83 10.87 -5.19
C ASN A 145 -10.93 12.09 -5.04
N SER A 146 -11.31 13.21 -5.65
CA SER A 146 -10.68 14.50 -5.32
C SER A 146 -11.14 14.97 -3.94
N ILE A 147 -10.20 15.42 -3.12
CA ILE A 147 -10.41 15.94 -1.78
C ILE A 147 -10.33 17.47 -1.84
N ALA A 148 -11.30 18.14 -1.21
CA ALA A 148 -11.30 19.59 -1.14
C ALA A 148 -10.18 20.12 -0.24
N LYS A 149 -9.54 21.22 -0.65
CA LYS A 149 -8.47 21.88 0.09
C LYS A 149 -8.94 22.60 1.34
N ASP A 150 -10.19 23.05 1.35
CA ASP A 150 -10.82 23.84 2.40
C ASP A 150 -12.37 23.84 2.22
N SER A 151 -13.07 24.70 2.97
CA SER A 151 -14.53 24.86 2.92
C SER A 151 -15.08 25.47 1.62
N THR A 152 -14.22 25.94 0.71
CA THR A 152 -14.65 26.45 -0.61
C THR A 152 -15.05 25.33 -1.56
N GLY A 153 -14.64 24.09 -1.28
CA GLY A 153 -14.91 22.92 -2.12
C GLY A 153 -13.97 22.79 -3.34
N LEU A 154 -12.99 23.68 -3.48
CA LEU A 154 -11.95 23.55 -4.51
C LEU A 154 -11.02 22.37 -4.21
N PRO A 155 -10.57 21.61 -5.23
CA PRO A 155 -9.61 20.53 -5.04
C PRO A 155 -8.30 20.97 -4.36
N ASP A 156 -7.72 20.05 -3.60
CA ASP A 156 -6.36 20.19 -3.05
C ASP A 156 -5.31 20.30 -4.17
N GLU A 157 -4.18 20.97 -3.89
CA GLU A 157 -3.13 21.21 -4.88
C GLU A 157 -2.16 20.02 -5.03
N SER A 158 -2.20 19.08 -4.09
CA SER A 158 -1.34 17.91 -4.12
C SER A 158 -1.72 16.94 -5.24
N MET A 159 -0.72 16.20 -5.75
CA MET A 159 -0.94 15.26 -6.85
C MET A 159 -1.99 14.19 -6.50
N LEU A 160 -1.92 13.64 -5.29
CA LEU A 160 -2.84 12.59 -4.84
C LEU A 160 -4.25 13.13 -4.57
N LEU A 161 -4.35 14.24 -3.83
CA LEU A 161 -5.64 14.66 -3.27
C LEU A 161 -6.42 15.56 -4.24
N GLY A 162 -5.73 16.24 -5.16
CA GLY A 162 -6.36 17.12 -6.14
C GLY A 162 -6.96 16.43 -7.36
N ASN A 163 -6.66 15.14 -7.58
CA ASN A 163 -6.94 14.45 -8.84
C ASN A 163 -7.70 13.15 -8.63
N GLU A 164 -8.47 12.72 -9.63
CA GLU A 164 -9.03 11.37 -9.71
C GLU A 164 -8.09 10.48 -10.54
N LEU A 165 -7.30 9.66 -9.85
CA LEU A 165 -6.28 8.75 -10.38
C LEU A 165 -6.83 7.31 -10.48
N SER A 166 -8.02 7.17 -11.08
CA SER A 166 -8.67 5.88 -11.25
C SER A 166 -7.86 4.95 -12.17
N GLY A 167 -7.87 3.64 -11.88
CA GLY A 167 -7.17 2.63 -12.68
C GLY A 167 -5.71 2.38 -12.26
N TRP A 168 -5.16 3.14 -11.33
CA TRP A 168 -3.77 2.99 -10.86
C TRP A 168 -3.56 1.75 -9.96
N VAL A 169 -4.64 1.15 -9.46
CA VAL A 169 -4.59 -0.06 -8.62
C VAL A 169 -5.34 -1.20 -9.32
N SER A 170 -4.64 -2.30 -9.60
CA SER A 170 -5.23 -3.48 -10.24
C SER A 170 -5.89 -4.43 -9.24
N SER A 171 -5.33 -4.56 -8.03
CA SER A 171 -5.98 -5.32 -6.97
C SER A 171 -5.56 -4.85 -5.58
N ILE A 172 -6.40 -5.20 -4.60
CA ILE A 172 -6.08 -5.09 -3.19
C ILE A 172 -6.16 -6.48 -2.54
N THR A 173 -5.17 -6.82 -1.73
CA THR A 173 -5.18 -8.01 -0.88
C THR A 173 -4.93 -7.57 0.56
N THR A 174 -5.81 -7.97 1.47
CA THR A 174 -5.69 -7.63 2.90
C THR A 174 -5.55 -8.91 3.70
N MET A 175 -4.54 -8.97 4.57
CA MET A 175 -4.27 -10.15 5.41
C MET A 175 -4.32 -9.76 6.88
N SER A 176 -5.15 -10.46 7.66
CA SER A 176 -5.32 -10.21 9.10
C SER A 176 -5.68 -8.75 9.43
N SER A 177 -6.36 -8.06 8.52
CA SER A 177 -6.67 -6.63 8.67
C SER A 177 -7.92 -6.40 9.51
N PRO A 178 -7.89 -5.46 10.47
CA PRO A 178 -9.02 -5.18 11.34
C PRO A 178 -10.05 -4.27 10.64
N HIS A 179 -10.71 -4.78 9.59
CA HIS A 179 -11.70 -4.01 8.80
C HIS A 179 -12.88 -3.51 9.63
N ASN A 180 -13.15 -4.15 10.77
CA ASN A 180 -14.18 -3.77 11.74
C ASN A 180 -13.58 -3.36 13.09
N GLY A 181 -12.32 -2.93 13.10
CA GLY A 181 -11.56 -2.67 14.32
C GLY A 181 -11.07 -3.94 15.01
N ALA A 182 -10.41 -3.76 16.14
CA ALA A 182 -9.96 -4.84 17.01
C ALA A 182 -10.15 -4.42 18.46
N THR A 183 -10.66 -5.30 19.32
CA THR A 183 -10.83 -5.03 20.76
C THR A 183 -9.51 -4.69 21.46
N LEU A 184 -8.39 -5.19 20.92
CA LEU A 184 -7.04 -4.86 21.37
C LEU A 184 -6.73 -3.36 21.29
N SER A 185 -7.33 -2.62 20.35
CA SER A 185 -7.11 -1.16 20.25
C SER A 185 -7.53 -0.44 21.54
N ASN A 186 -8.67 -0.81 22.13
CA ASN A 186 -9.13 -0.26 23.40
C ASN A 186 -8.17 -0.53 24.57
N ILE A 187 -7.37 -1.60 24.49
CA ILE A 187 -6.40 -1.97 25.53
C ILE A 187 -5.08 -1.22 25.30
N VAL A 188 -4.62 -1.13 24.05
CA VAL A 188 -3.36 -0.47 23.69
C VAL A 188 -3.45 1.04 23.88
N VAL A 189 -4.62 1.65 23.63
CA VAL A 189 -4.84 3.09 23.90
C VAL A 189 -4.56 3.43 25.37
N ASN A 190 -4.98 2.55 26.29
CA ASN A 190 -4.71 2.72 27.73
C ASN A 190 -3.24 2.55 28.13
N TRP A 191 -2.39 1.99 27.25
CA TRP A 191 -0.97 1.73 27.51
C TRP A 191 -0.03 2.73 26.83
N VAL A 192 -0.55 3.52 25.87
CA VAL A 192 0.23 4.53 25.13
C VAL A 192 -0.35 5.92 25.46
N PRO A 193 0.32 6.71 26.32
CA PRO A 193 -0.24 7.91 26.97
C PRO A 193 -0.53 9.11 26.05
N PHE A 194 -0.50 8.93 24.72
CA PHE A 194 -0.74 9.98 23.72
C PHE A 194 -1.86 9.63 22.73
N THR A 195 -2.59 8.54 22.95
CA THR A 195 -3.59 8.02 21.99
C THR A 195 -5.04 8.37 22.31
N ASP A 196 -5.29 9.15 23.38
CA ASP A 196 -6.64 9.55 23.81
C ASP A 196 -7.42 10.39 22.76
N ASN A 197 -6.76 10.83 21.68
CA ASN A 197 -7.36 11.64 20.60
C ASN A 197 -7.10 11.10 19.18
N LEU A 198 -6.77 9.81 19.01
CA LEU A 198 -6.73 9.14 17.69
C LEU A 198 -8.07 8.49 17.34
#